data_AF-A0A3P8A0H2-F1
#
_entry.id   AF-A0A3P8A0H2-F1
#
_cell.length_a   1.000
_cell.length_b   1.000
_cell.length_c   1.000
_cell.angle_alpha   90.00
_cell.angle_beta   90.00
_cell.angle_gamma   90.00
#
_symmetry.space_group_name_H-M   'P 1'
#
loop_
_entity.id
_entity.type
_entity.pdbx_description
1 polymer ?
#
loop_
_entity_poly.entity_id
_entity_poly.type
_entity_poly.pdbx_seq_one_letter_code
_entity_poly.pdbx_strand_id
1 'polypeptide(L)'
;MSSHKNLVDQLLSFSSSSIQSSKNSIYQIILDFIKLIVSDSFTLHPSFLQPTHIVDIILEAWSDQCNSKQHQTLQTLILCSLMDHFLATDILNDESLCVGPNGNIEYIPANLIYFSARIVDKLWQVVLNSSDLILLSFYSFIHINYFLRSVYF
;
A
#
# COMPACT_ATOMS: atom_id res chain seq x y z
N MET A 1 18.97 -26.92 -11.31
CA MET A 1 17.90 -26.49 -12.23
C MET A 1 16.59 -26.75 -11.50
N SER A 2 15.66 -25.83 -11.25
CA SER A 2 15.35 -24.56 -11.89
C SER A 2 14.38 -23.77 -11.00
N SER A 3 14.62 -22.47 -10.86
CA SER A 3 13.59 -21.42 -10.88
C SER A 3 12.51 -21.36 -9.78
N HIS A 4 12.90 -21.30 -8.51
CA HIS A 4 12.14 -20.49 -7.56
C HIS A 4 13.00 -19.30 -7.15
N LYS A 5 13.07 -18.29 -8.02
CA LYS A 5 13.42 -16.95 -7.55
C LYS A 5 12.40 -16.63 -6.47
N ASN A 6 12.88 -16.25 -5.28
CA ASN A 6 12.02 -15.96 -4.16
C ASN A 6 10.98 -14.91 -4.62
N LEU A 7 9.70 -15.08 -4.27
CA LEU A 7 8.61 -14.16 -4.68
C LEU A 7 9.02 -12.70 -4.47
N VAL A 8 9.78 -12.49 -3.41
CA VAL A 8 10.40 -11.24 -3.01
C VAL A 8 11.45 -10.76 -4.02
N ASP A 9 12.41 -11.59 -4.41
CA ASP A 9 13.45 -11.22 -5.39
C ASP A 9 12.87 -10.80 -6.74
N GLN A 10 11.76 -11.43 -7.15
CA GLN A 10 11.07 -11.08 -8.39
C GLN A 10 10.35 -9.73 -8.28
N LEU A 11 9.70 -9.46 -7.13
CA LEU A 11 9.08 -8.16 -6.84
C LEU A 11 10.11 -7.03 -6.76
N LEU A 12 11.30 -7.30 -6.22
CA LEU A 12 12.40 -6.33 -6.14
C LEU A 12 13.07 -6.06 -7.48
N SER A 13 13.17 -7.06 -8.34
CA SER A 13 13.73 -6.87 -9.69
C SER A 13 12.84 -6.02 -10.60
N PHE A 14 11.55 -5.89 -10.29
CA PHE A 14 10.58 -5.15 -11.10
C PHE A 14 10.64 -3.64 -10.82
N SER A 15 11.03 -3.21 -9.61
CA SER A 15 11.18 -1.79 -9.26
C SER A 15 12.29 -1.08 -10.05
N SER A 16 13.21 -1.85 -10.65
CA SER A 16 14.37 -1.33 -11.39
C SER A 16 14.12 -1.14 -12.88
N SER A 17 13.01 -1.63 -13.43
CA SER A 17 12.71 -1.57 -14.86
C SER A 17 11.37 -0.88 -15.11
N SER A 18 11.43 0.37 -15.57
CA SER A 18 10.26 1.09 -16.03
C SER A 18 9.62 0.42 -17.25
N ILE A 19 8.30 0.23 -17.14
CA ILE A 19 7.28 0.35 -18.19
C ILE A 19 7.60 -0.40 -19.50
N GLN A 20 7.18 -1.67 -19.60
CA GLN A 20 6.79 -2.22 -20.89
C GLN A 20 5.66 -3.26 -20.79
N SER A 21 4.70 -3.04 -21.68
CA SER A 21 3.34 -3.57 -21.77
C SER A 21 3.23 -5.09 -21.99
N SER A 22 2.08 -5.63 -21.56
CA SER A 22 1.46 -6.91 -21.96
C SER A 22 2.00 -8.20 -21.32
N LYS A 23 1.69 -8.39 -20.03
CA LYS A 23 1.36 -9.70 -19.44
C LYS A 23 0.87 -9.47 -18.02
N ASN A 24 -0.33 -9.95 -17.69
CA ASN A 24 -0.82 -10.08 -16.33
C ASN A 24 0.13 -11.01 -15.58
N SER A 25 1.20 -10.44 -15.03
CA SER A 25 2.09 -11.15 -14.13
C SER A 25 1.28 -11.45 -12.88
N ILE A 26 1.45 -12.64 -12.30
CA ILE A 26 0.77 -13.06 -11.07
C ILE A 26 0.84 -11.99 -9.98
N TYR A 27 1.90 -11.17 -9.98
CA TYR A 27 2.08 -10.02 -9.09
C TYR A 27 1.06 -8.91 -9.27
N GLN A 28 0.70 -8.55 -10.50
CA GLN A 28 -0.33 -7.55 -10.72
C GLN A 28 -1.68 -8.05 -10.20
N ILE A 29 -1.98 -9.34 -10.43
CA ILE A 29 -3.19 -9.97 -9.88
C ILE A 29 -3.18 -9.93 -8.34
N ILE A 30 -2.04 -10.23 -7.71
CA ILE A 30 -1.90 -10.15 -6.25
C ILE A 30 -2.06 -8.71 -5.75
N LEU A 31 -1.43 -7.73 -6.41
CA LEU A 31 -1.55 -6.32 -6.03
C LEU A 31 -2.97 -5.81 -6.22
N ASP A 32 -3.65 -6.19 -7.29
CA ASP A 32 -5.04 -5.80 -7.54
C ASP A 32 -5.99 -6.45 -6.53
N PHE A 33 -5.72 -7.70 -6.14
CA PHE A 33 -6.44 -8.35 -5.06
C PHE A 33 -6.22 -7.67 -3.71
N ILE A 34 -4.98 -7.25 -3.41
CA ILE A 34 -4.66 -6.46 -2.22
C ILE A 34 -5.41 -5.13 -2.24
N LYS A 35 -5.39 -4.39 -3.36
CA LYS A 35 -6.14 -3.13 -3.52
C LYS A 35 -7.63 -3.33 -3.27
N LEU A 36 -8.21 -4.40 -3.79
CA LEU A 36 -9.63 -4.74 -3.59
C LEU A 36 -9.96 -4.98 -2.12
N ILE A 37 -9.20 -5.85 -1.43
CA ILE A 37 -9.44 -6.16 -0.01
C ILE A 37 -9.27 -4.93 0.85
N VAL A 38 -8.21 -4.15 0.62
CA VAL A 38 -7.94 -2.95 1.41
C VAL A 38 -9.04 -1.92 1.18
N SER A 39 -9.47 -1.68 -0.06
CA SER A 39 -10.55 -0.74 -0.36
C SER A 39 -11.87 -1.15 0.30
N ASP A 40 -12.22 -2.43 0.25
CA ASP A 40 -13.42 -2.95 0.94
C ASP A 40 -13.34 -2.73 2.46
N SER A 41 -12.18 -3.03 3.06
CA SER A 41 -11.97 -2.84 4.49
C SER A 41 -12.06 -1.39 4.95
N PHE A 42 -11.79 -0.41 4.07
CA PHE A 42 -11.86 1.01 4.43
C PHE A 42 -13.29 1.49 4.61
N THR A 43 -14.26 0.74 4.08
CA THR A 43 -15.68 0.96 4.35
C THR A 43 -16.11 0.36 5.69
N LEU A 44 -15.28 -0.47 6.35
CA LEU A 44 -15.66 -1.08 7.61
C LEU A 44 -15.38 -0.13 8.78
N HIS A 45 -16.23 -0.20 9.81
CA HIS A 45 -16.00 0.55 11.03
C HIS A 45 -14.65 0.12 11.63
N PRO A 46 -13.76 1.06 12.00
CA PRO A 46 -12.55 0.77 12.78
C PRO A 46 -12.98 0.33 14.19
N SER A 47 -13.43 -0.92 14.33
CA SER A 47 -13.97 -1.42 15.59
C SER A 47 -12.84 -1.86 16.52
N PHE A 48 -13.06 -1.72 17.83
CA PHE A 48 -12.16 -2.28 18.84
C PHE A 48 -11.99 -3.81 18.76
N LEU A 49 -12.88 -4.51 18.04
CA LEU A 49 -12.84 -5.97 17.82
C LEU A 49 -11.96 -6.38 16.64
N GLN A 50 -11.53 -5.42 15.81
CA GLN A 50 -10.56 -5.62 14.74
C GLN A 50 -9.33 -4.76 15.06
N PRO A 51 -8.58 -5.11 16.13
CA PRO A 51 -7.51 -4.26 16.67
C PRO A 51 -6.35 -4.07 15.67
N THR A 52 -6.24 -4.96 14.70
CA THR A 52 -5.22 -4.91 13.65
C THR A 52 -5.89 -4.50 12.34
N HIS A 53 -5.51 -3.33 11.83
CA HIS A 53 -5.98 -2.84 10.55
C HIS A 53 -5.48 -3.76 9.43
N ILE A 54 -6.27 -3.99 8.37
CA ILE A 54 -5.89 -4.95 7.30
C ILE A 54 -4.54 -4.58 6.67
N VAL A 55 -4.22 -3.30 6.62
CA VAL A 55 -2.93 -2.80 6.13
C VAL A 55 -1.80 -3.38 6.97
N ASP A 56 -1.92 -3.42 8.29
CA ASP A 56 -0.88 -3.99 9.15
C ASP A 56 -0.74 -5.48 8.94
N ILE A 57 -1.86 -6.20 8.80
CA ILE A 57 -1.85 -7.64 8.50
C ILE A 57 -1.09 -7.91 7.20
N ILE A 58 -1.35 -7.14 6.15
CA ILE A 58 -0.66 -7.28 4.85
C ILE A 58 0.82 -6.93 4.96
N LEU A 59 1.15 -5.88 5.73
CA LEU A 59 2.54 -5.49 5.96
C LEU A 59 3.31 -6.52 6.80
N GLU A 60 2.64 -7.31 7.63
CA GLU A 60 3.22 -8.35 8.48
C GLU A 60 3.20 -9.75 7.82
N ALA A 61 2.33 -9.98 6.85
CA ALA A 61 2.15 -11.28 6.18
C ALA A 61 3.31 -11.63 5.23
N TRP A 62 4.46 -12.02 5.79
CA TRP A 62 5.63 -12.44 5.02
C TRP A 62 6.30 -13.67 5.61
N SER A 63 6.98 -14.44 4.76
CA SER A 63 7.69 -15.65 5.18
C SER A 63 8.95 -15.34 5.98
N ASP A 64 9.30 -16.20 6.94
CA ASP A 64 10.57 -16.17 7.68
C ASP A 64 11.82 -16.23 6.79
N GLN A 65 11.66 -16.62 5.52
CA GLN A 65 12.74 -16.67 4.52
C GLN A 65 13.04 -15.31 3.87
N CYS A 66 12.25 -14.28 4.13
CA CYS A 66 12.41 -12.94 3.58
C CYS A 66 13.39 -12.13 4.45
N ASN A 67 14.45 -11.56 3.86
CA ASN A 67 15.37 -10.72 4.63
C ASN A 67 14.73 -9.35 4.97
N SER A 68 15.26 -8.66 5.97
CA SER A 68 14.70 -7.38 6.46
C SER A 68 14.61 -6.28 5.38
N LYS A 69 15.60 -6.15 4.51
CA LYS A 69 15.64 -5.16 3.41
C LYS A 69 14.66 -5.49 2.28
N GLN A 70 14.55 -6.78 1.98
CA GLN A 70 13.60 -7.35 1.04
C GLN A 70 12.15 -7.07 1.48
N HIS A 71 11.86 -7.35 2.75
CA HIS A 71 10.57 -7.07 3.38
C HIS A 71 10.25 -5.57 3.42
N GLN A 72 11.22 -4.71 3.77
CA GLN A 72 11.04 -3.25 3.75
C GLN A 72 10.66 -2.75 2.35
N THR A 73 11.35 -3.21 1.32
CA THR A 73 11.08 -2.75 -0.04
C THR A 73 9.72 -3.21 -0.54
N LEU A 74 9.26 -4.40 -0.14
CA LEU A 74 7.92 -4.90 -0.43
C LEU A 74 6.83 -4.08 0.26
N GLN A 75 7.02 -3.76 1.53
CA GLN A 75 6.10 -2.89 2.28
C GLN A 75 5.98 -1.53 1.61
N THR A 76 7.10 -0.92 1.21
CA THR A 76 7.09 0.33 0.46
C THR A 76 6.34 0.20 -0.87
N LEU A 77 6.58 -0.86 -1.65
CA LEU A 77 5.91 -1.08 -2.93
C LEU A 77 4.39 -1.21 -2.77
N ILE A 78 3.92 -1.96 -1.77
CA ILE A 78 2.48 -2.12 -1.52
C ILE A 78 1.85 -0.80 -1.08
N LEU A 79 2.48 -0.08 -0.15
CA LEU A 79 1.96 1.20 0.32
C LEU A 79 1.88 2.24 -0.80
N CYS A 80 2.90 2.31 -1.66
CA CYS A 80 2.86 3.18 -2.84
C CYS A 80 1.75 2.77 -3.82
N SER A 81 1.63 1.46 -4.12
CA SER A 81 0.59 0.94 -5.02
C SER A 81 -0.83 1.20 -4.51
N LEU A 82 -1.06 1.09 -3.20
CA LEU A 82 -2.33 1.43 -2.55
C LEU A 82 -2.60 2.93 -2.60
N MET A 83 -1.60 3.76 -2.33
CA MET A 83 -1.72 5.22 -2.42
C MET A 83 -2.09 5.67 -3.85
N ASP A 84 -1.40 5.14 -4.86
CA ASP A 84 -1.69 5.43 -6.27
C ASP A 84 -3.11 4.98 -6.64
N HIS A 85 -3.55 3.82 -6.14
CA HIS A 85 -4.91 3.33 -6.35
C HIS A 85 -5.96 4.26 -5.74
N PHE A 86 -5.79 4.68 -4.48
CA PHE A 86 -6.74 5.58 -3.81
C PHE A 86 -6.81 6.96 -4.46
N LEU A 87 -5.69 7.47 -4.96
CA LEU A 87 -5.66 8.72 -5.72
C LEU A 87 -6.32 8.58 -7.08
N ALA A 88 -6.09 7.47 -7.80
CA ALA A 88 -6.67 7.24 -9.11
C ALA A 88 -8.18 6.97 -9.07
N THR A 89 -8.67 6.36 -7.99
CA THR A 89 -10.10 6.09 -7.77
C THR A 89 -10.84 7.27 -7.17
N ASP A 90 -10.12 8.27 -6.65
CA ASP A 90 -10.69 9.34 -5.82
C ASP A 90 -11.61 8.76 -4.72
N ILE A 91 -11.06 7.80 -3.95
CA ILE A 91 -11.84 6.96 -3.01
C ILE A 91 -12.70 7.75 -2.00
N LEU A 92 -12.36 9.02 -1.73
CA LEU A 92 -13.14 9.90 -0.86
C LEU A 92 -14.46 10.36 -1.51
N ASN A 93 -14.48 10.50 -2.83
CA ASN A 93 -15.62 11.00 -3.60
C ASN A 93 -16.23 9.92 -4.50
N ASP A 94 -15.72 8.68 -4.45
CA ASP A 94 -16.17 7.60 -5.31
C ASP A 94 -17.55 7.07 -4.86
N GLU A 95 -18.62 7.66 -5.42
CA GLU A 95 -20.00 7.21 -5.23
C GLU A 95 -20.27 5.83 -5.86
N SER A 96 -19.37 5.33 -6.71
CA SER A 96 -19.48 4.00 -7.34
C SER A 96 -18.88 2.88 -6.48
N LEU A 97 -18.27 3.23 -5.34
CA LEU A 97 -17.70 2.28 -4.41
C LEU A 97 -18.77 1.29 -3.94
N CYS A 98 -18.58 0.02 -4.27
CA CYS A 98 -19.51 -1.03 -3.89
C CYS A 98 -19.33 -1.36 -2.41
N VAL A 99 -20.19 -0.78 -1.59
CA VAL A 99 -20.16 -0.99 -0.13
C VAL A 99 -20.80 -2.33 0.21
N GLY A 100 -20.05 -3.20 0.89
CA GLY A 100 -20.56 -4.47 1.39
C GLY A 100 -21.68 -4.30 2.42
N PRO A 101 -22.40 -5.38 2.78
CA PRO A 101 -23.60 -5.33 3.64
C PRO A 101 -23.38 -4.75 5.05
N ASN A 102 -22.13 -4.53 5.47
CA ASN A 102 -21.76 -3.90 6.75
C ASN A 102 -20.80 -2.70 6.59
N GLY A 103 -20.57 -2.26 5.36
CA GLY A 103 -19.71 -1.12 5.08
C GLY A 103 -20.47 0.20 5.18
N ASN A 104 -19.74 1.27 5.45
CA ASN A 104 -20.18 2.65 5.39
C ASN A 104 -19.01 3.52 4.90
N ILE A 105 -19.28 4.33 3.88
CA ILE A 105 -18.32 5.25 3.24
C ILE A 105 -17.81 6.29 4.25
N GLU A 106 -18.59 6.63 5.28
CA GLU A 106 -18.20 7.57 6.34
C GLU A 106 -16.95 7.14 7.11
N TYR A 107 -16.58 5.85 7.09
CA TYR A 107 -15.35 5.36 7.74
C TYR A 107 -14.10 5.52 6.87
N ILE A 108 -14.26 5.71 5.56
CA ILE A 108 -13.14 5.83 4.62
C ILE A 108 -12.18 6.95 5.06
N PRO A 109 -12.61 8.19 5.36
CA PRO A 109 -11.69 9.24 5.76
C PRO A 109 -10.84 8.87 6.98
N ALA A 110 -11.43 8.25 8.01
CA ALA A 110 -10.72 7.85 9.22
C ALA A 110 -9.68 6.75 8.93
N ASN A 111 -10.05 5.73 8.15
CA ASN A 111 -9.15 4.66 7.74
C ASN A 111 -8.03 5.18 6.81
N LEU A 112 -8.32 6.19 5.99
CA LEU A 112 -7.37 6.85 5.11
C LEU A 112 -6.33 7.68 5.88
N ILE A 113 -6.75 8.33 6.98
CA ILE A 113 -5.84 9.01 7.91
C ILE A 113 -4.90 7.99 8.57
N TYR A 114 -5.43 6.86 9.03
CA TYR A 114 -4.61 5.78 9.58
C TYR A 114 -3.58 5.27 8.57
N PHE A 115 -4.02 4.99 7.34
CA PHE A 115 -3.15 4.59 6.24
C PHE A 115 -2.04 5.61 5.96
N SER A 116 -2.39 6.90 5.92
CA SER A 116 -1.42 7.99 5.77
C SER A 116 -0.35 7.95 6.86
N ALA A 117 -0.75 7.73 8.11
CA ALA A 117 0.19 7.59 9.23
C ALA A 117 1.14 6.38 9.04
N ARG A 118 0.65 5.25 8.51
CA ARG A 118 1.51 4.09 8.20
C ARG A 118 2.52 4.40 7.08
N ILE A 119 2.14 5.17 6.06
CA ILE A 119 3.08 5.61 5.02
C ILE A 119 4.16 6.50 5.65
N VAL A 120 3.77 7.49 6.45
CA VAL A 120 4.73 8.39 7.14
C VAL A 120 5.70 7.60 8.02
N ASP A 121 5.21 6.63 8.80
CA ASP A 121 6.06 5.75 9.61
C ASP A 121 7.08 4.98 8.76
N LYS A 122 6.67 4.48 7.60
CA LYS A 122 7.58 3.78 6.69
C LYS A 122 8.59 4.71 6.04
N LEU A 123 8.20 5.92 5.68
CA LEU A 123 9.14 6.94 5.20
C LEU A 123 10.18 7.28 6.25
N TRP A 124 9.76 7.45 7.50
CA TRP A 124 10.67 7.71 8.61
C TRP A 124 11.68 6.57 8.77
N GLN A 125 11.23 5.32 8.71
CA GLN A 125 12.11 4.14 8.74
C GLN A 125 13.11 4.13 7.56
N VAL A 126 12.70 4.53 6.36
CA VAL A 126 13.58 4.58 5.18
C VAL A 126 14.62 5.70 5.30
N VAL A 127 14.20 6.91 5.69
CA VAL A 127 15.06 8.09 5.87
C VAL A 127 16.13 7.85 6.93
N LEU A 128 15.77 7.19 8.04
CA LEU A 128 16.73 6.87 9.10
C LEU A 128 17.72 5.77 8.72
N ASN A 129 17.36 4.87 7.80
CA ASN A 129 18.15 3.67 7.51
C ASN A 129 18.90 3.72 6.18
N SER A 130 18.72 4.74 5.32
CA SER A 130 19.37 4.79 4.00
C SER A 130 19.51 6.21 3.44
N SER A 131 20.75 6.62 3.17
CA SER A 131 21.08 7.90 2.50
C SER A 131 20.63 7.97 1.03
N ASP A 132 20.47 6.82 0.37
CA ASP A 132 20.24 6.73 -1.08
C ASP A 132 18.74 6.73 -1.48
N LEU A 133 17.82 6.69 -0.52
CA LEU A 133 16.37 6.62 -0.76
C LEU A 133 15.63 7.95 -0.52
N ILE A 134 16.40 9.03 -0.36
CA ILE A 134 15.88 10.38 -0.10
C ILE A 134 14.88 10.83 -1.18
N LEU A 135 15.13 10.52 -2.45
CA LEU A 135 14.21 10.88 -3.56
C LEU A 135 12.84 10.20 -3.46
N LEU A 136 12.80 8.92 -3.08
CA LEU A 136 11.55 8.18 -2.89
C LEU A 136 10.78 8.71 -1.66
N SER A 137 11.53 9.09 -0.61
CA SER A 137 10.93 9.73 0.57
C SER A 137 10.40 11.14 0.28
N PHE A 138 11.08 11.91 -0.57
CA PHE A 138 10.63 13.23 -1.00
C PHE A 138 9.39 13.15 -1.88
N TYR A 139 9.37 12.24 -2.86
CA TYR A 139 8.21 12.05 -3.72
C TYR A 139 7.00 11.59 -2.91
N SER A 140 7.18 10.60 -2.03
CA SER A 140 6.11 10.14 -1.14
C SER A 140 5.69 11.24 -0.15
N PHE A 141 6.60 12.06 0.37
CA PHE A 141 6.24 13.19 1.24
C PHE A 141 5.41 14.24 0.51
N ILE A 142 5.74 14.56 -0.75
CA ILE A 142 4.95 15.47 -1.59
C ILE A 142 3.58 14.86 -1.91
N HIS A 143 3.53 13.59 -2.29
CA HIS A 143 2.28 12.88 -2.59
C HIS A 143 1.38 12.74 -1.35
N ILE A 144 1.96 12.47 -0.18
CA ILE A 144 1.24 12.44 1.11
C ILE A 144 0.74 13.83 1.48
N ASN A 145 1.54 14.89 1.29
CA ASN A 145 1.05 16.26 1.54
C ASN A 145 -0.09 16.63 0.58
N TYR A 146 -0.02 16.21 -0.68
CA TYR A 146 -1.09 16.42 -1.65
C TYR A 146 -2.35 15.63 -1.26
N PHE A 147 -2.17 14.37 -0.87
CA PHE A 147 -3.23 13.48 -0.40
C PHE A 147 -3.89 14.01 0.88
N LEU A 148 -3.11 14.33 1.90
CA LEU A 148 -3.61 14.96 3.14
C LEU A 148 -4.32 16.27 2.83
N ARG A 149 -3.80 17.08 1.90
CA ARG A 149 -4.49 18.31 1.49
C ARG A 149 -5.82 18.03 0.80
N SER A 150 -5.96 16.93 0.05
CA SER A 150 -7.22 16.48 -0.54
C SER A 150 -8.18 15.83 0.47
N VAL A 151 -7.67 15.30 1.59
CA VAL A 151 -8.49 14.67 2.64
C VAL A 151 -9.00 15.71 3.64
N TYR A 152 -8.22 16.77 3.89
CA TYR A 152 -8.49 17.75 4.96
C TYR A 152 -9.00 19.11 4.45
N PHE A 153 -8.96 19.41 3.14
CA PHE A 153 -9.45 20.66 2.53
C PHE A 153 -10.24 20.38 1.27
#